data_AF-A0AAD2CSK6-F1
#
_entry.id   AF-A0AAD2CSK6-F1
#
_cell.length_a   1.000
_cell.length_b   1.000
_cell.length_c   1.000
_cell.angle_alpha   90.00
_cell.angle_beta   90.00
_cell.angle_gamma   90.00
#
_symmetry.space_group_name_H-M   'P 1'
#
loop_
_entity.id
_entity.type
_entity.pdbx_description
1 polymer ?
#
loop_
_entity_poly.entity_id
_entity_poly.type
_entity_poly.pdbx_seq_one_letter_code
_entity_poly.pdbx_strand_id
1 'polypeptide(L)'
;MLDNYSVAVQNFDIGIDDVRLVNKDIHPRFCDSLNLLHLFEDGFLSQVNHVRLEPLLPPMRHPSFCEHHRKYSLNIDYLVHDFASICHSMKRTSRTIFLDLGASLQYHNSRKRRANPTLLLVDVYNRFGIKFDHYYAFERTELSSNEVFKSIPAHLLPSYHWFNVGVKSDPLSQYNPLNSILKAMKEDDFIVIKIDIDTPAIELPLAHQLLKEPFSKLVDQFYFEHHVRMKGLLYYWRNTAMGTLEDSLDLFTSLRQSGIAAHSWYFIT
;
A
#
# COMPACT_ATOMS: atom_id res chain seq x y z
N MET A 1 12.02 -9.37 -16.44
CA MET A 1 12.41 -8.97 -15.07
C MET A 1 11.21 -8.89 -14.16
N LEU A 2 10.23 -8.02 -14.41
CA LEU A 2 9.02 -7.91 -13.56
C LEU A 2 8.25 -9.23 -13.39
N ASP A 3 8.04 -10.00 -14.47
CA ASP A 3 7.39 -11.31 -14.36
C ASP A 3 8.18 -12.27 -13.45
N ASN A 4 9.52 -12.27 -13.51
CA ASN A 4 10.35 -13.11 -12.65
C ASN A 4 10.27 -12.64 -11.18
N TYR A 5 10.29 -11.33 -10.95
CA TYR A 5 10.13 -10.77 -9.60
C TYR A 5 8.75 -11.10 -9.03
N SER A 6 7.68 -10.89 -9.79
CA SER A 6 6.32 -11.25 -9.41
C SER A 6 6.19 -12.73 -9.04
N VAL A 7 6.72 -13.62 -9.89
CA VAL A 7 6.73 -15.07 -9.63
C VAL A 7 7.55 -15.40 -8.38
N ALA A 8 8.69 -14.74 -8.17
CA ALA A 8 9.51 -14.94 -6.98
C ALA A 8 8.77 -14.49 -5.71
N VAL A 9 8.11 -13.32 -5.72
CA VAL A 9 7.29 -12.81 -4.61
C VAL A 9 6.12 -13.75 -4.31
N GLN A 10 5.39 -14.20 -5.33
CA GLN A 10 4.23 -15.09 -5.17
C GLN A 10 4.60 -16.47 -4.62
N ASN A 11 5.80 -16.95 -4.94
CA ASN A 11 6.32 -18.23 -4.47
C ASN A 11 7.20 -18.11 -3.21
N PHE A 12 7.43 -16.89 -2.71
CA PHE A 12 8.27 -16.70 -1.53
C PHE A 12 7.57 -17.26 -0.29
N ASP A 13 8.32 -18.05 0.47
CA ASP A 13 7.94 -18.55 1.78
C ASP A 13 9.16 -18.43 2.70
N ILE A 14 9.08 -17.52 3.65
CA ILE A 14 10.16 -17.23 4.59
C ILE A 14 10.31 -18.32 5.67
N GLY A 15 9.29 -19.17 5.87
CA GLY A 15 9.28 -20.20 6.91
C GLY A 15 9.34 -19.67 8.35
N ILE A 16 9.15 -18.36 8.54
CA ILE A 16 9.13 -17.67 9.83
C ILE A 16 7.84 -16.86 9.95
N ASP A 17 7.26 -16.88 11.14
CA ASP A 17 5.97 -16.25 11.39
C ASP A 17 6.05 -14.72 11.43
N ASP A 18 7.07 -14.17 12.09
CA ASP A 18 7.27 -12.73 12.24
C ASP A 18 8.76 -12.39 12.27
N VAL A 19 9.21 -11.56 11.32
CA VAL A 19 10.62 -11.19 11.19
C VAL A 19 11.15 -10.37 12.36
N ARG A 20 10.29 -9.71 13.14
CA ARG A 20 10.67 -8.97 14.35
C ARG A 20 11.14 -9.90 15.47
N LEU A 21 10.75 -11.18 15.42
CA LEU A 21 11.13 -12.18 16.40
C LEU A 21 12.48 -12.84 16.11
N VAL A 22 13.04 -12.64 14.91
CA VAL A 22 14.34 -13.18 14.54
C VAL A 22 15.45 -12.48 15.33
N ASN A 23 16.30 -13.27 15.97
CA ASN A 23 17.49 -12.74 16.61
C ASN A 23 18.54 -12.40 15.54
N LYS A 24 18.60 -11.12 15.17
CA LYS A 24 19.52 -10.60 14.16
C LYS A 24 20.99 -10.68 14.60
N ASP A 25 21.29 -10.77 15.89
CA ASP A 25 22.68 -10.96 16.36
C ASP A 25 23.18 -12.38 16.05
N ILE A 26 22.26 -13.35 16.08
CA ILE A 26 22.57 -14.76 15.73
C ILE A 26 22.50 -14.96 14.21
N HIS A 27 21.58 -14.28 13.53
CA HIS A 27 21.36 -14.39 12.10
C HIS A 27 21.49 -13.02 11.40
N PRO A 28 22.70 -12.44 11.33
CA PRO A 28 22.91 -11.08 10.83
C PRO A 28 22.54 -10.91 9.35
N ARG A 29 22.55 -12.00 8.59
CA ARG A 29 22.19 -12.03 7.16
C ARG A 29 20.75 -12.45 6.90
N PHE A 30 19.92 -12.58 7.94
CA PHE A 30 18.53 -13.01 7.76
C PHE A 30 17.75 -12.06 6.86
N CYS A 31 17.77 -10.75 7.15
CA CYS A 31 17.05 -9.77 6.33
C CYS A 31 17.58 -9.72 4.89
N ASP A 32 18.88 -9.94 4.67
CA ASP A 32 19.47 -9.98 3.33
C ASP A 32 18.92 -11.14 2.48
N SER A 33 18.47 -12.23 3.12
CA SER A 33 17.83 -13.35 2.42
C SER A 33 16.45 -13.01 1.84
N LEU A 34 15.85 -11.90 2.28
CA LEU A 34 14.58 -11.39 1.77
C LEU A 34 14.78 -10.52 0.52
N ASN A 35 16.03 -10.28 0.12
CA ASN A 35 16.36 -9.40 -1.00
C ASN A 35 16.12 -10.09 -2.35
N LEU A 36 14.94 -9.86 -2.92
CA LEU A 36 14.61 -10.27 -4.28
C LEU A 36 15.03 -9.24 -5.34
N LEU A 37 15.66 -8.13 -4.96
CA LEU A 37 15.98 -7.03 -5.87
C LEU A 37 17.16 -7.33 -6.79
N HIS A 38 17.92 -8.40 -6.52
CA HIS A 38 18.95 -8.93 -7.42
C HIS A 38 18.39 -9.41 -8.77
N LEU A 39 17.06 -9.53 -8.89
CA LEU A 39 16.36 -9.87 -10.13
C LEU A 39 16.22 -8.67 -11.10
N PHE A 40 16.56 -7.46 -10.63
CA PHE A 40 16.59 -6.26 -11.44
C PHE A 40 18.03 -5.90 -11.81
N GLU A 41 18.22 -5.41 -13.03
CA GLU A 41 19.46 -4.79 -13.43
C GLU A 41 19.70 -3.49 -12.64
N ASP A 42 20.97 -3.12 -12.45
CA ASP A 42 21.34 -1.89 -11.76
C ASP A 42 20.73 -0.67 -12.46
N GLY A 43 20.17 0.25 -11.66
CA GLY A 43 19.54 1.49 -12.15
C GLY A 43 18.08 1.37 -12.60
N PHE A 44 17.47 0.18 -12.59
CA PHE A 44 16.05 0.02 -12.96
C PHE A 44 15.06 0.42 -11.87
N LEU A 45 15.49 0.42 -10.61
CA LEU A 45 14.65 0.77 -9.46
C LEU A 45 14.91 2.21 -9.03
N SER A 46 13.86 2.87 -8.57
CA SER A 46 13.99 4.10 -7.79
C SER A 46 14.50 3.78 -6.38
N GLN A 47 15.03 4.80 -5.71
CA GLN A 47 15.48 4.70 -4.32
C GLN A 47 14.88 5.84 -3.49
N VAL A 48 14.35 5.48 -2.33
CA VAL A 48 13.85 6.39 -1.29
C VAL A 48 14.56 6.01 -0.01
N ASN A 49 15.42 6.91 0.50
CA ASN A 49 16.33 6.59 1.59
C ASN A 49 17.15 5.32 1.29
N HIS A 50 16.90 4.24 2.03
CA HIS A 50 17.54 2.93 1.83
C HIS A 50 16.62 1.90 1.15
N VAL A 51 15.37 2.26 0.84
CA VAL A 51 14.36 1.39 0.24
C VAL A 51 14.36 1.57 -1.27
N ARG A 52 14.41 0.46 -2.01
CA ARG A 52 14.25 0.45 -3.47
C ARG A 52 12.83 0.06 -3.86
N LEU A 53 12.31 0.69 -4.91
CA LEU A 53 10.93 0.51 -5.39
C LEU A 53 10.81 0.78 -6.90
N GLU A 54 9.65 0.50 -7.48
CA GLU A 54 9.42 0.68 -8.91
C GLU A 54 9.55 2.16 -9.34
N PRO A 55 10.03 2.43 -10.57
CA PRO A 55 10.14 3.81 -11.06
C PRO A 55 8.78 4.47 -11.28
N LEU A 56 8.73 5.79 -11.10
CA LEU A 56 7.56 6.59 -11.47
C LEU A 56 7.54 6.76 -12.99
N LEU A 57 6.76 5.91 -13.66
CA LEU A 57 6.60 5.95 -15.11
C LEU A 57 5.13 6.16 -15.46
N PRO A 58 4.80 7.06 -16.41
CA PRO A 58 3.48 7.06 -17.04
C PRO A 58 3.17 5.67 -17.62
N PRO A 59 1.94 5.15 -17.50
CA PRO A 59 0.72 5.77 -16.98
C PRO A 59 0.52 5.62 -15.46
N MET A 60 1.58 5.39 -14.69
CA MET A 60 1.58 5.08 -13.27
C MET A 60 0.90 3.72 -12.98
N ARG A 61 1.13 2.74 -13.85
CA ARG A 61 0.54 1.39 -13.82
C ARG A 61 1.61 0.35 -14.14
N HIS A 62 1.20 -0.91 -14.15
CA HIS A 62 1.95 -1.99 -14.75
C HIS A 62 2.49 -1.59 -16.15
N PRO A 63 3.78 -1.74 -16.45
CA PRO A 63 4.37 -1.26 -17.72
C PRO A 63 3.69 -1.84 -18.98
N SER A 64 3.23 -3.09 -18.92
CA SER A 64 2.47 -3.73 -20.01
C SER A 64 0.99 -3.33 -20.10
N PHE A 65 0.54 -2.33 -19.32
CA PHE A 65 -0.84 -1.82 -19.35
C PHE A 65 -1.26 -1.37 -20.75
N CYS A 66 -0.39 -0.63 -21.45
CA CYS A 66 -0.67 -0.10 -22.78
C CYS A 66 -0.83 -1.22 -23.84
N GLU A 67 -0.14 -2.34 -23.67
CA GLU A 67 -0.18 -3.46 -24.60
C GLU A 67 -1.39 -4.38 -24.35
N HIS A 68 -1.70 -4.63 -23.08
CA HIS A 68 -2.71 -5.60 -22.68
C HIS A 68 -3.60 -5.04 -21.55
N HIS A 69 -4.31 -3.95 -21.84
CA HIS A 69 -5.15 -3.21 -20.88
C HIS A 69 -6.03 -4.11 -20.00
N ARG A 70 -6.74 -5.09 -20.57
CA ARG A 70 -7.65 -5.96 -19.79
C ARG A 70 -6.93 -6.90 -18.81
N LYS A 71 -5.69 -7.27 -19.11
CA LYS A 71 -4.89 -8.18 -18.26
C LYS A 71 -4.25 -7.41 -17.12
N TYR A 72 -3.70 -6.24 -17.42
CA TYR A 72 -2.86 -5.48 -16.49
C TYR A 72 -3.52 -4.25 -15.88
N SER A 73 -4.83 -4.04 -16.12
CA SER A 73 -5.54 -2.92 -15.48
C SER A 73 -5.41 -3.01 -13.96
N LEU A 74 -5.84 -4.12 -13.35
CA LEU A 74 -5.87 -4.30 -11.88
C LEU A 74 -4.66 -5.04 -11.33
N ASN A 75 -3.61 -5.20 -12.13
CA ASN A 75 -2.47 -6.01 -11.74
C ASN A 75 -1.54 -5.17 -10.88
N ILE A 76 -1.29 -5.62 -9.64
CA ILE A 76 -0.38 -4.96 -8.68
C ILE A 76 1.00 -5.63 -8.61
N ASP A 77 1.26 -6.64 -9.45
CA ASP A 77 2.51 -7.41 -9.43
C ASP A 77 3.75 -6.61 -9.89
N TYR A 78 3.55 -5.40 -10.40
CA TYR A 78 4.62 -4.47 -10.77
C TYR A 78 5.13 -3.64 -9.59
N LEU A 79 4.41 -3.63 -8.47
CA LEU A 79 4.84 -2.92 -7.26
C LEU A 79 6.03 -3.65 -6.66
N VAL A 80 7.11 -2.91 -6.38
CA VAL A 80 8.36 -3.48 -5.89
C VAL A 80 8.57 -3.04 -4.46
N HIS A 81 8.71 -4.02 -3.57
CA HIS A 81 9.00 -3.82 -2.15
C HIS A 81 10.39 -4.34 -1.80
N ASP A 82 11.18 -3.51 -1.13
CA ASP A 82 12.47 -3.91 -0.56
C ASP A 82 12.28 -4.54 0.83
N PHE A 83 11.78 -5.78 0.87
CA PHE A 83 11.52 -6.49 2.13
C PHE A 83 12.78 -6.68 2.99
N ALA A 84 13.97 -6.69 2.39
CA ALA A 84 15.22 -6.74 3.14
C ALA A 84 15.43 -5.45 3.94
N SER A 85 15.28 -4.30 3.28
CA SER A 85 15.37 -2.98 3.93
C SER A 85 14.28 -2.78 5.00
N ILE A 86 13.04 -3.20 4.72
CA ILE A 86 11.94 -3.18 5.70
C ILE A 86 12.27 -4.08 6.91
N CYS A 87 12.78 -5.29 6.66
CA CYS A 87 13.21 -6.18 7.73
C CYS A 87 14.31 -5.53 8.59
N HIS A 88 15.30 -4.89 7.97
CA HIS A 88 16.39 -4.22 8.69
C HIS A 88 15.90 -3.06 9.57
N SER A 89 14.95 -2.25 9.10
CA SER A 89 14.44 -1.10 9.87
C SER A 89 13.61 -1.49 11.08
N MET A 90 12.90 -2.63 11.03
CA MET A 90 12.04 -3.06 12.11
C MET A 90 12.80 -3.53 13.36
N LYS A 91 12.30 -3.10 14.51
CA LYS A 91 12.74 -3.51 15.84
C LYS A 91 11.77 -4.54 16.42
N ARG A 92 12.22 -5.31 17.41
CA ARG A 92 11.36 -6.25 18.15
C ARG A 92 10.14 -5.57 18.80
N THR A 93 10.26 -4.29 19.12
CA THR A 93 9.21 -3.47 19.75
C THR A 93 8.40 -2.64 18.77
N SER A 94 8.76 -2.63 17.48
CA SER A 94 8.01 -1.93 16.44
C SER A 94 6.62 -2.52 16.33
N ARG A 95 5.59 -1.69 16.28
CA ARG A 95 4.26 -2.13 15.84
C ARG A 95 4.20 -2.11 14.31
N THR A 96 3.32 -2.92 13.76
CA THR A 96 3.05 -2.96 12.32
C THR A 96 1.59 -2.57 12.07
N ILE A 97 1.40 -1.48 11.32
CA ILE A 97 0.09 -0.86 11.12
C ILE A 97 -0.24 -0.81 9.63
N PHE A 98 -1.43 -1.27 9.26
CA PHE A 98 -2.02 -1.06 7.94
C PHE A 98 -3.25 -0.18 8.07
N LEU A 99 -3.31 0.93 7.33
CA LEU A 99 -4.44 1.85 7.30
C LEU A 99 -5.06 1.84 5.90
N ASP A 100 -6.25 1.26 5.78
CA ASP A 100 -7.00 1.10 4.54
C ASP A 100 -8.17 2.09 4.49
N LEU A 101 -8.00 3.18 3.74
CA LEU A 101 -9.02 4.21 3.57
C LEU A 101 -9.80 3.94 2.29
N GLY A 102 -11.04 3.48 2.44
CA GLY A 102 -11.85 2.93 1.34
C GLY A 102 -11.73 1.41 1.25
N ALA A 103 -12.04 0.74 2.36
CA ALA A 103 -11.80 -0.68 2.57
C ALA A 103 -12.90 -1.59 1.97
N SER A 104 -13.83 -1.08 1.15
CA SER A 104 -14.96 -1.84 0.61
C SER A 104 -14.54 -3.22 0.08
N LEU A 105 -15.04 -4.25 0.76
CA LEU A 105 -14.79 -5.66 0.44
C LEU A 105 -15.72 -6.17 -0.66
N GLN A 106 -16.71 -5.36 -1.07
CA GLN A 106 -17.77 -5.76 -1.99
C GLN A 106 -17.39 -5.68 -3.47
N TYR A 107 -16.23 -5.12 -3.80
CA TYR A 107 -15.68 -5.20 -5.15
C TYR A 107 -15.17 -6.62 -5.40
N HIS A 108 -16.09 -7.56 -5.62
CA HIS A 108 -16.00 -8.83 -6.39
C HIS A 108 -17.24 -9.70 -6.15
N ASN A 109 -18.43 -9.09 -6.05
CA ASN A 109 -19.66 -9.85 -6.07
C ASN A 109 -19.96 -10.41 -7.46
N SER A 110 -20.09 -11.73 -7.50
CA SER A 110 -20.74 -12.57 -8.51
C SER A 110 -19.94 -12.93 -9.79
N ARG A 111 -19.54 -14.21 -9.84
CA ARG A 111 -19.09 -15.04 -10.99
C ARG A 111 -17.59 -15.26 -11.20
N LYS A 112 -16.68 -14.41 -10.71
CA LYS A 112 -15.23 -14.67 -10.74
C LYS A 112 -14.61 -14.20 -9.43
N ARG A 113 -14.26 -15.14 -8.55
CA ARG A 113 -13.50 -14.95 -7.31
C ARG A 113 -12.13 -14.34 -7.60
N ARG A 114 -12.04 -13.05 -7.90
CA ARG A 114 -10.78 -12.32 -7.80
C ARG A 114 -10.64 -11.90 -6.34
N ALA A 115 -9.44 -12.08 -5.78
CA ALA A 115 -9.16 -11.62 -4.44
C ALA A 115 -9.09 -10.08 -4.44
N ASN A 116 -9.58 -9.45 -3.37
CA ASN A 116 -9.44 -8.01 -3.16
C ASN A 116 -7.93 -7.66 -3.21
N PRO A 117 -7.49 -6.70 -4.06
CA PRO A 117 -6.06 -6.42 -4.19
C PRO A 117 -5.42 -5.90 -2.91
N THR A 118 -6.15 -5.20 -2.04
CA THR A 118 -5.61 -4.80 -0.74
C THR A 118 -5.28 -6.03 0.10
N LEU A 119 -6.15 -7.06 0.08
CA LEU A 119 -5.87 -8.32 0.75
C LEU A 119 -4.71 -9.08 0.09
N LEU A 120 -4.58 -9.03 -1.24
CA LEU A 120 -3.41 -9.59 -1.93
C LEU A 120 -2.12 -8.90 -1.50
N LEU A 121 -2.13 -7.57 -1.38
CA LEU A 121 -0.99 -6.80 -0.89
C LEU A 121 -0.61 -7.20 0.54
N VAL A 122 -1.60 -7.34 1.43
CA VAL A 122 -1.35 -7.79 2.81
C VAL A 122 -0.84 -9.23 2.85
N ASP A 123 -1.34 -10.12 2.00
CA ASP A 123 -0.82 -11.48 1.88
C ASP A 123 0.65 -11.49 1.43
N VAL A 124 1.06 -10.55 0.56
CA VAL A 124 2.46 -10.38 0.19
C VAL A 124 3.29 -10.02 1.43
N TYR A 125 2.90 -9.01 2.22
CA TYR A 125 3.62 -8.69 3.48
C TYR A 125 3.72 -9.91 4.42
N ASN A 126 2.62 -10.64 4.58
CA ASN A 126 2.57 -11.83 5.45
C ASN A 126 3.53 -12.94 4.97
N ARG A 127 3.73 -13.13 3.66
CA ARG A 127 4.71 -14.10 3.11
C ARG A 127 6.15 -13.79 3.48
N PHE A 128 6.46 -12.51 3.67
CA PHE A 128 7.76 -12.04 4.11
C PHE A 128 7.84 -11.89 5.64
N GLY A 129 6.90 -12.49 6.38
CA GLY A 129 6.87 -12.48 7.84
C GLY A 129 6.58 -11.09 8.43
N ILE A 130 5.95 -10.20 7.66
CA ILE A 130 5.50 -8.89 8.13
C ILE A 130 4.01 -9.01 8.42
N LYS A 131 3.69 -9.33 9.67
CA LYS A 131 2.31 -9.39 10.16
C LYS A 131 1.88 -8.04 10.69
N PHE A 132 0.67 -7.60 10.37
CA PHE A 132 0.10 -6.37 10.92
C PHE A 132 -0.55 -6.61 12.28
N ASP A 133 -0.05 -5.94 13.31
CA ASP A 133 -0.65 -5.91 14.65
C ASP A 133 -1.99 -5.18 14.63
N HIS A 134 -2.13 -4.19 13.74
CA HIS A 134 -3.34 -3.42 13.56
C HIS A 134 -3.64 -3.21 12.08
N TYR A 135 -4.80 -3.66 11.63
CA TYR A 135 -5.38 -3.32 10.32
C TYR A 135 -6.60 -2.43 10.56
N TYR A 136 -6.49 -1.14 10.23
CA TYR A 136 -7.58 -0.17 10.36
C TYR A 136 -8.29 0.02 9.02
N ALA A 137 -9.52 -0.46 8.93
CA ALA A 137 -10.32 -0.43 7.70
C ALA A 137 -11.44 0.60 7.81
N PHE A 138 -11.42 1.63 6.94
CA PHE A 138 -12.45 2.66 6.88
C PHE A 138 -13.33 2.51 5.65
N GLU A 139 -14.64 2.50 5.84
CA GLU A 139 -15.61 2.46 4.75
C GLU A 139 -16.84 3.31 5.08
N ARG A 140 -17.25 4.16 4.13
CA ARG A 140 -18.44 5.01 4.31
C ARG A 140 -19.74 4.24 4.07
N THR A 141 -19.72 3.27 3.16
CA THR A 141 -20.86 2.47 2.78
C THR A 141 -21.23 1.54 3.92
N GLU A 142 -22.48 1.60 4.36
CA GLU A 142 -22.94 0.79 5.48
C GLU A 142 -22.89 -0.70 5.12
N LEU A 143 -22.11 -1.49 5.87
CA LEU A 143 -21.97 -2.93 5.73
C LEU A 143 -22.19 -3.60 7.08
N SER A 144 -22.90 -4.73 7.09
CA SER A 144 -23.06 -5.46 8.35
C SER A 144 -21.71 -6.02 8.79
N SER A 145 -21.37 -5.89 10.07
CA SER A 145 -20.11 -6.42 10.61
C SER A 145 -19.97 -7.92 10.34
N ASN A 146 -21.08 -8.67 10.37
CA ASN A 146 -21.08 -10.10 10.06
C ASN A 146 -20.64 -10.39 8.62
N GLU A 147 -21.07 -9.61 7.63
CA GLU A 147 -20.64 -9.76 6.25
C GLU A 147 -19.16 -9.42 6.09
N VAL A 148 -18.72 -8.33 6.73
CA VAL A 148 -17.32 -7.90 6.73
C VAL A 148 -16.43 -9.00 7.29
N PHE A 149 -16.64 -9.40 8.55
CA PHE A 149 -15.78 -10.38 9.24
C PHE A 149 -15.83 -11.78 8.62
N LYS A 150 -16.90 -12.17 7.91
CA LYS A 150 -16.92 -13.42 7.12
C LYS A 150 -15.98 -13.41 5.91
N SER A 151 -15.64 -12.23 5.41
CA SER A 151 -14.79 -12.07 4.22
C SER A 151 -13.32 -11.83 4.55
N ILE A 152 -12.98 -11.58 5.82
CA ILE A 152 -11.61 -11.37 6.26
C ILE A 152 -10.87 -12.70 6.43
N PRO A 153 -9.64 -12.84 5.90
CA PRO A 153 -8.79 -14.00 6.15
C PRO A 153 -8.57 -14.24 7.65
N ALA A 154 -8.58 -15.51 8.06
CA ALA A 154 -8.52 -15.88 9.49
C ALA A 154 -7.30 -15.30 10.23
N HIS A 155 -6.17 -15.14 9.54
CA HIS A 155 -4.94 -14.61 10.12
C HIS A 155 -5.00 -13.10 10.43
N LEU A 156 -5.91 -12.34 9.79
CA LEU A 156 -6.13 -10.92 10.05
C LEU A 156 -7.21 -10.66 11.09
N LEU A 157 -8.11 -11.61 11.34
CA LEU A 157 -9.24 -11.42 12.27
C LEU A 157 -8.83 -10.84 13.64
N PRO A 158 -7.74 -11.27 14.28
CA PRO A 158 -7.34 -10.72 15.59
C PRO A 158 -6.86 -9.26 15.54
N SER A 159 -6.37 -8.80 14.38
CA SER A 159 -5.82 -7.45 14.20
C SER A 159 -6.73 -6.51 13.41
N TYR A 160 -7.87 -6.98 12.93
CA TYR A 160 -8.76 -6.23 12.05
C TYR A 160 -9.73 -5.32 12.82
N HIS A 161 -9.67 -4.02 12.54
CA HIS A 161 -10.52 -2.99 13.12
C HIS A 161 -11.40 -2.38 12.02
N TRP A 162 -12.71 -2.60 12.09
CA TRP A 162 -13.67 -2.10 11.11
C TRP A 162 -14.32 -0.78 11.56
N PHE A 163 -14.15 0.27 10.75
CA PHE A 163 -14.74 1.59 10.97
C PHE A 163 -15.71 1.90 9.83
N ASN A 164 -17.00 1.71 10.09
CA ASN A 164 -18.03 2.05 9.12
C ASN A 164 -18.38 3.54 9.16
N VAL A 165 -17.39 4.40 8.98
CA VAL A 165 -17.54 5.85 8.96
C VAL A 165 -16.79 6.44 7.78
N GLY A 166 -17.33 7.51 7.20
CA GLY A 166 -16.66 8.26 6.14
C GLY A 166 -15.48 9.06 6.69
N VAL A 167 -14.31 8.85 6.08
CA VAL A 167 -13.09 9.62 6.35
C VAL A 167 -13.30 11.10 5.99
N LYS A 168 -12.62 11.99 6.73
CA LYS A 168 -12.55 13.43 6.48
C LYS A 168 -11.10 13.87 6.26
N SER A 169 -10.92 14.83 5.36
CA SER A 169 -9.61 15.46 5.11
C SER A 169 -9.28 16.60 6.06
N ASP A 170 -10.25 17.16 6.78
CA ASP A 170 -10.02 18.23 7.75
C ASP A 170 -9.09 17.75 8.89
N PRO A 171 -7.90 18.36 9.09
CA PRO A 171 -6.96 17.98 10.16
C PRO A 171 -7.52 18.07 11.58
N LEU A 172 -8.58 18.86 11.80
CA LEU A 172 -9.22 19.01 13.11
C LEU A 172 -10.34 17.99 13.34
N SER A 173 -10.72 17.24 12.31
CA SER A 173 -11.77 16.23 12.42
C SER A 173 -11.27 15.00 13.18
N GLN A 174 -12.13 14.46 14.06
CA GLN A 174 -11.92 13.15 14.67
C GLN A 174 -11.97 12.00 13.65
N TYR A 175 -12.54 12.24 12.47
CA TYR A 175 -12.64 11.28 11.38
C TYR A 175 -11.54 11.48 10.33
N ASN A 176 -10.49 12.23 10.64
CA ASN A 176 -9.25 12.24 9.88
C ASN A 176 -8.31 11.16 10.46
N PRO A 177 -8.10 10.02 9.78
CA PRO A 177 -7.31 8.91 10.30
C PRO A 177 -5.85 9.25 10.53
N LEU A 178 -5.28 10.21 9.78
CA LEU A 178 -3.91 10.68 10.00
C LEU A 178 -3.83 11.34 11.39
N ASN A 179 -4.83 12.12 11.75
CA ASN A 179 -4.91 12.76 13.06
C ASN A 179 -5.28 11.76 14.18
N SER A 180 -6.30 10.93 13.97
CA SER A 180 -6.87 10.09 15.03
C SER A 180 -6.08 8.81 15.30
N ILE A 181 -5.34 8.29 14.32
CA ILE A 181 -4.56 7.05 14.44
C ILE A 181 -3.07 7.36 14.46
N LEU A 182 -2.54 8.05 13.44
CA LEU A 182 -1.07 8.17 13.30
C LEU A 182 -0.42 9.00 14.41
N LYS A 183 -1.14 9.92 15.05
CA LYS A 183 -0.60 10.67 16.20
C LYS A 183 -0.27 9.79 17.41
N ALA A 184 -0.85 8.58 17.51
CA ALA A 184 -0.51 7.61 18.55
C ALA A 184 0.64 6.68 18.15
N MET A 185 1.20 6.86 16.94
CA MET A 185 2.28 6.05 16.39
C MET A 185 3.64 6.69 16.63
N LYS A 186 4.69 5.88 16.52
CA LYS A 186 6.08 6.26 16.74
C LYS A 186 6.86 6.04 15.44
N GLU A 187 7.96 6.76 15.27
CA GLU A 187 8.87 6.59 14.12
C GLU A 187 9.49 5.18 14.04
N ASP A 188 9.47 4.43 15.15
CA ASP A 188 9.93 3.04 15.19
C ASP A 188 8.85 2.04 14.69
N ASP A 189 7.59 2.45 14.55
CA ASP A 189 6.54 1.59 14.03
C ASP A 189 6.63 1.50 12.50
N PHE A 190 6.28 0.35 11.93
CA PHE A 190 6.16 0.18 10.49
C PHE A 190 4.73 0.48 10.05
N ILE A 191 4.54 1.53 9.25
CA ILE A 191 3.22 2.05 8.87
C ILE A 191 3.01 2.01 7.37
N VAL A 192 1.94 1.33 6.98
CA VAL A 192 1.44 1.25 5.62
C VAL A 192 0.10 1.97 5.52
N ILE A 193 -0.05 2.85 4.52
CA ILE A 193 -1.31 3.54 4.25
C ILE A 193 -1.75 3.30 2.81
N LYS A 194 -3.02 2.97 2.62
CA LYS A 194 -3.69 2.90 1.32
C LYS A 194 -4.87 3.88 1.30
N ILE A 195 -4.97 4.69 0.25
CA ILE A 195 -6.08 5.63 0.02
C ILE A 195 -6.73 5.34 -1.33
N ASP A 196 -8.03 5.04 -1.27
CA ASP A 196 -8.87 4.64 -2.42
C ASP A 196 -10.37 4.75 -2.04
N ILE A 197 -10.82 6.00 -1.86
CA ILE A 197 -12.16 6.40 -1.38
C ILE A 197 -13.05 6.87 -2.55
N ASP A 198 -12.51 6.92 -3.78
CA ASP A 198 -13.19 7.45 -4.99
C ASP A 198 -13.70 8.89 -4.83
N THR A 199 -13.08 9.68 -3.96
CA THR A 199 -13.49 11.05 -3.65
C THR A 199 -12.26 11.96 -3.60
N PRO A 200 -11.80 12.49 -4.74
CA PRO A 200 -10.49 13.14 -4.75
C PRO A 200 -10.43 14.45 -3.94
N ALA A 201 -11.57 15.09 -3.66
CA ALA A 201 -11.66 16.22 -2.72
C ALA A 201 -11.34 15.85 -1.25
N ILE A 202 -11.32 14.56 -0.91
CA ILE A 202 -10.89 14.03 0.38
C ILE A 202 -9.48 13.44 0.26
N GLU A 203 -9.24 12.63 -0.77
CA GLU A 203 -8.00 11.87 -0.91
C GLU A 203 -6.77 12.76 -1.16
N LEU A 204 -6.88 13.75 -2.06
CA LEU A 204 -5.74 14.63 -2.37
C LEU A 204 -5.29 15.45 -1.15
N PRO A 205 -6.20 16.10 -0.40
CA PRO A 205 -5.80 16.74 0.85
C PRO A 205 -5.20 15.80 1.89
N LEU A 206 -5.58 14.52 1.94
CA LEU A 206 -4.95 13.53 2.82
C LEU A 206 -3.54 13.17 2.34
N ALA A 207 -3.36 12.91 1.04
CA ALA A 207 -2.05 12.65 0.45
C ALA A 207 -1.08 13.83 0.69
N HIS A 208 -1.55 15.08 0.51
CA HIS A 208 -0.74 16.26 0.81
C HIS A 208 -0.45 16.48 2.29
N GLN A 209 -1.27 15.95 3.21
CA GLN A 209 -0.94 15.98 4.63
C GLN A 209 0.26 15.10 4.96
N LEU A 210 0.49 14.00 4.23
CA LEU A 210 1.65 13.12 4.43
C LEU A 210 2.99 13.80 4.13
N LEU A 211 2.99 14.88 3.32
CA LEU A 211 4.18 15.69 3.08
C LEU A 211 4.59 16.56 4.27
N LYS A 212 3.77 16.62 5.33
CA LYS A 212 3.98 17.47 6.49
C LYS A 212 4.35 16.65 7.72
N GLU A 213 5.23 17.22 8.53
CA GLU A 213 5.54 16.68 9.85
C GLU A 213 4.29 16.70 10.76
N PRO A 214 4.10 15.67 11.61
CA PRO A 214 5.02 14.52 11.80
C PRO A 214 4.81 13.37 10.82
N PHE A 215 3.81 13.43 9.93
CA PHE A 215 3.39 12.27 9.13
C PHE A 215 4.45 11.79 8.14
N SER A 216 5.24 12.71 7.57
CA SER A 216 6.35 12.39 6.67
C SER A 216 7.38 11.44 7.27
N LYS A 217 7.56 11.43 8.60
CA LYS A 217 8.49 10.54 9.30
C LYS A 217 7.87 9.25 9.82
N LEU A 218 6.55 9.19 9.87
CA LEU A 218 5.83 8.05 10.42
C LEU A 218 5.48 7.01 9.36
N VAL A 219 5.28 7.43 8.11
CA VAL A 219 4.74 6.55 7.06
C VAL A 219 5.86 5.95 6.22
N ASP A 220 5.99 4.63 6.23
CA ASP A 220 6.98 3.92 5.44
C ASP A 220 6.51 3.66 4.02
N GLN A 221 5.26 3.22 3.86
CA GLN A 221 4.70 2.76 2.59
C GLN A 221 3.35 3.44 2.34
N PHE A 222 3.18 3.97 1.13
CA PHE A 222 1.96 4.67 0.75
C PHE A 222 1.45 4.18 -0.60
N TYR A 223 0.18 3.78 -0.64
CA TYR A 223 -0.50 3.31 -1.85
C TYR A 223 -1.63 4.28 -2.16
N PHE A 224 -1.58 4.90 -3.33
CA PHE A 224 -2.57 5.90 -3.70
C PHE A 224 -2.93 5.86 -5.17
N GLU A 225 -4.23 5.89 -5.44
CA GLU A 225 -4.74 6.01 -6.79
C GLU A 225 -5.09 7.47 -7.10
N HIS A 226 -4.14 8.20 -7.66
CA HIS A 226 -4.42 9.55 -8.13
C HIS A 226 -5.24 9.49 -9.42
N HIS A 227 -6.54 9.81 -9.34
CA HIS A 227 -7.46 9.88 -10.48
C HIS A 227 -7.14 11.09 -11.37
N VAL A 228 -6.14 10.98 -12.25
CA VAL A 228 -5.73 12.08 -13.14
C VAL A 228 -6.45 12.09 -14.49
N ARG A 229 -6.47 13.24 -15.19
CA ARG A 229 -7.04 13.30 -16.55
C ARG A 229 -6.11 12.68 -17.58
N MET A 230 -6.27 11.38 -17.82
CA MET A 230 -5.54 10.65 -18.85
C MET A 230 -6.49 9.91 -19.80
N LYS A 231 -6.35 10.14 -21.11
CA LYS A 231 -7.28 9.64 -22.14
C LYS A 231 -7.61 8.14 -22.01
N GLY A 232 -6.62 7.31 -21.68
CA GLY A 232 -6.80 5.86 -21.52
C GLY A 232 -7.61 5.45 -20.27
N LEU A 233 -7.69 6.30 -19.24
CA LEU A 233 -8.35 6.00 -17.97
C LEU A 233 -9.60 6.84 -17.71
N LEU A 234 -9.83 7.91 -18.49
CA LEU A 234 -11.04 8.75 -18.38
C LEU A 234 -12.35 7.93 -18.47
N TYR A 235 -12.36 6.82 -19.20
CA TYR A 235 -13.53 5.94 -19.28
C TYR A 235 -13.93 5.36 -17.91
N TYR A 236 -12.94 5.00 -17.08
CA TYR A 236 -13.14 4.40 -15.76
C TYR A 236 -13.39 5.48 -14.70
N TRP A 237 -12.56 6.52 -14.67
CA TRP A 237 -12.63 7.57 -13.65
C TRP A 237 -13.74 8.59 -13.87
N ARG A 238 -14.17 8.80 -15.11
CA ARG A 238 -15.27 9.71 -15.45
C ARG A 238 -15.10 11.09 -14.78
N ASN A 239 -15.95 11.38 -13.79
CA ASN A 239 -16.03 12.67 -13.12
C ASN A 239 -15.10 12.79 -11.90
N THR A 240 -14.46 11.69 -11.47
CA THR A 240 -13.46 11.73 -10.39
C THR A 240 -12.07 12.10 -10.92
N ALA A 241 -11.86 12.07 -12.24
CA ALA A 241 -10.59 12.47 -12.86
C ALA A 241 -10.29 13.97 -12.66
N MET A 242 -9.41 14.28 -11.70
CA MET A 242 -8.95 15.62 -11.35
C MET A 242 -7.43 15.73 -11.48
N GLY A 243 -6.93 16.90 -11.89
CA GLY A 243 -5.51 17.12 -12.12
C GLY A 243 -4.97 16.47 -13.41
N THR A 244 -3.66 16.51 -13.53
CA THR A 244 -2.87 16.09 -14.70
C THR A 244 -1.88 15.00 -14.30
N LEU A 245 -1.32 14.32 -15.31
CA LEU A 245 -0.24 13.36 -15.07
C LEU A 245 0.99 14.02 -14.42
N GLU A 246 1.28 15.27 -14.78
CA GLU A 246 2.33 16.09 -14.16
C GLU A 246 2.06 16.27 -12.65
N ASP A 247 0.84 16.67 -12.27
CA ASP A 247 0.46 16.81 -10.86
C ASP A 247 0.66 15.50 -10.07
N SER A 248 0.40 14.35 -10.69
CA SER A 248 0.66 13.06 -10.05
C SER A 248 2.15 12.76 -9.94
N LEU A 249 2.94 12.99 -10.98
CA LEU A 249 4.38 12.77 -10.91
C LEU A 249 5.02 13.67 -9.85
N ASP A 250 4.59 14.92 -9.75
CA ASP A 250 5.07 15.87 -8.74
C ASP A 250 4.69 15.43 -7.33
N LEU A 251 3.44 15.00 -7.12
CA LEU A 251 2.98 14.50 -5.81
C LEU A 251 3.76 13.27 -5.37
N PHE A 252 3.85 12.25 -6.23
CA PHE A 252 4.58 11.01 -5.90
C PHE A 252 6.08 11.28 -5.71
N THR A 253 6.67 12.14 -6.53
CA THR A 253 8.08 12.55 -6.37
C THR A 253 8.28 13.24 -5.03
N SER A 254 7.40 14.17 -4.64
CA SER A 254 7.47 14.88 -3.36
C SER A 254 7.36 13.93 -2.17
N LEU A 255 6.44 12.95 -2.23
CA LEU A 255 6.28 11.94 -1.18
C LEU A 255 7.53 11.06 -1.04
N ARG A 256 8.11 10.65 -2.17
CA ARG A 256 9.36 9.89 -2.23
C ARG A 256 10.55 10.71 -1.69
N GLN A 257 10.63 12.00 -2.02
CA GLN A 257 11.64 12.91 -1.50
C GLN A 257 11.48 13.18 0.00
N SER A 258 10.26 13.09 0.54
CA SER A 258 10.02 13.19 1.99
C SER A 258 10.30 11.88 2.75
N GLY A 259 10.77 10.83 2.07
CA GLY A 259 11.14 9.55 2.69
C GLY A 259 10.07 8.47 2.67
N ILE A 260 8.90 8.73 2.06
CA ILE A 260 7.79 7.78 1.99
C ILE A 260 7.94 6.94 0.71
N ALA A 261 7.94 5.61 0.82
CA ALA A 261 7.87 4.74 -0.35
C ALA A 261 6.45 4.79 -0.95
N ALA A 262 6.22 5.76 -1.82
CA ALA A 262 4.92 5.98 -2.46
C ALA A 262 4.79 5.19 -3.76
N HIS A 263 3.77 4.33 -3.81
CA HIS A 263 3.40 3.44 -4.89
C HIS A 263 2.12 3.92 -5.55
N SER A 264 2.13 4.04 -6.89
CA SER A 264 0.88 4.35 -7.58
C SER A 264 0.00 3.11 -7.58
N TRP A 265 -1.08 3.19 -6.81
CA TRP A 265 -2.11 2.18 -6.73
C TRP A 265 -3.08 2.33 -7.89
N TYR A 266 -3.70 1.21 -8.29
CA TYR A 266 -4.86 1.25 -9.16
C TYR A 266 -5.80 0.11 -8.89
N PHE A 267 -7.06 0.47 -8.75
CA PHE A 267 -8.14 -0.47 -8.82
C PHE A 267 -9.34 0.15 -9.55
N ILE A 268 -10.19 -0.68 -10.15
CA ILE A 268 -11.44 -0.20 -10.75
C ILE A 268 -12.54 -0.61 -9.78
N THR A 269 -13.17 0.40 -9.18
CA THR A 269 -14.38 0.28 -8.38
C THR A 269 -15.65 0.23 -9.23
#